data_AF-A0A849Y9W5-F1
#
_entry.id   AF-A0A849Y9W5-F1
#
_cell.length_a   1.000
_cell.length_b   1.000
_cell.length_c   1.000
_cell.angle_alpha   90.00
_cell.angle_beta   90.00
_cell.angle_gamma   90.00
#
_symmetry.space_group_name_H-M   'P 1'
#
loop_
_entity.id
_entity.type
_entity.pdbx_description
1 polymer ?
#
loop_
_entity_poly.entity_id
_entity_poly.type
_entity_poly.pdbx_seq_one_letter_code
_entity_poly.pdbx_strand_id
1 'polypeptide(L)' 'MRKKRAVVAGFMSTCPIAGVVWQHIHYLLGLKRLGWEVVYIEDSARHPYNAVSFESGEAAIPHAVAVTKALAERFGFRWA' A
#
# COMPACT_ATOMS: atom_id res chain seq x y z
N MET A 1 -9.69 20.12 18.45
CA MET A 1 -10.30 19.91 17.10
C MET A 1 -10.36 18.42 16.80
N ARG A 2 -11.39 17.93 16.11
CA ARG A 2 -11.51 16.50 15.74
C ARG A 2 -10.48 16.14 14.67
N LYS A 3 -9.79 15.01 14.84
CA LYS A 3 -8.81 14.49 13.88
C LYS A 3 -9.49 14.24 12.52
N LYS A 4 -8.92 14.78 11.44
CA LYS A 4 -9.42 14.55 10.07
C LYS A 4 -9.06 13.13 9.62
N ARG A 5 -9.91 12.53 8.78
CA ARG A 5 -9.75 11.17 8.25
C ARG A 5 -9.59 11.21 6.74
N ALA A 6 -8.69 10.39 6.21
CA ALA A 6 -8.51 10.18 4.78
C ALA A 6 -8.45 8.68 4.48
N VAL A 7 -9.08 8.30 3.37
CA VAL A 7 -8.92 6.98 2.75
C VAL A 7 -8.15 7.20 1.45
N VAL A 8 -7.04 6.49 1.30
CA VAL A 8 -6.26 6.44 0.07
C VAL A 8 -6.50 5.08 -0.55
N ALA A 9 -7.24 5.06 -1.65
CA ALA A 9 -7.49 3.85 -2.41
C ALA A 9 -6.42 3.68 -3.50
N GLY A 10 -6.09 2.44 -3.85
CA GLY A 10 -5.09 2.19 -4.88
C GLY A 10 -4.73 0.73 -5.08
N PHE A 11 -3.52 0.51 -5.60
CA PHE A 11 -3.09 -0.83 -6.03
C PHE A 11 -1.60 -1.13 -5.79
N MET A 12 -0.95 -0.46 -4.85
CA MET A 12 0.49 -0.66 -4.61
C MET A 12 0.85 -2.05 -4.07
N SER A 13 -0.08 -2.74 -3.40
CA SER A 13 0.14 -4.11 -2.88
C SER A 13 0.09 -5.11 -4.03
N THR A 14 -0.91 -4.97 -4.91
CA THR A 14 -1.11 -5.84 -6.08
C THR A 14 -0.21 -5.51 -7.26
N CYS A 15 0.41 -4.32 -7.27
CA CYS A 15 1.45 -3.93 -8.22
C CYS A 15 2.64 -3.28 -7.48
N PRO A 16 3.46 -4.07 -6.78
CA PRO A 16 4.54 -3.59 -5.91
C PRO A 16 5.80 -3.16 -6.68
N ILE A 17 5.61 -2.34 -7.73
CA ILE A 17 6.70 -1.74 -8.49
C ILE A 17 7.04 -0.39 -7.86
N ALA A 18 8.33 -0.04 -7.80
CA ALA A 18 8.82 1.14 -7.11
C ALA A 18 8.04 2.44 -7.44
N GLY A 19 7.72 2.67 -8.71
CA GLY A 19 6.93 3.83 -9.14
C GLY A 19 5.50 3.85 -8.58
N VAL A 20 4.82 2.71 -8.62
CA VAL A 20 3.45 2.56 -8.10
C VAL A 20 3.43 2.72 -6.59
N VAL A 21 4.37 2.07 -5.89
CA VAL A 21 4.51 2.22 -4.43
C VAL A 21 4.73 3.70 -4.08
N TRP A 22 5.64 4.37 -4.80
CA TRP A 22 5.90 5.79 -4.56
C TRP A 22 4.66 6.64 -4.73
N GLN A 23 3.86 6.43 -5.78
CA GLN A 23 2.63 7.18 -6.07
C GLN A 23 1.59 7.14 -4.93
N HIS A 24 1.56 6.09 -4.11
CA HIS A 24 0.60 5.97 -3.01
C HIS A 24 1.22 6.37 -1.67
N ILE A 25 2.44 5.92 -1.40
CA ILE A 25 3.06 6.06 -0.08
C ILE A 25 3.33 7.53 0.28
N HIS A 26 3.61 8.40 -0.68
CA HIS A 26 3.85 9.81 -0.41
C HIS A 26 2.59 10.54 0.09
N TYR A 27 1.40 10.18 -0.40
CA TYR A 27 0.13 10.68 0.14
C TYR A 27 -0.14 10.14 1.54
N LEU A 28 0.04 8.84 1.74
CA LEU A 28 -0.14 8.21 3.06
C LEU A 28 0.72 8.89 4.13
N LEU A 29 2.00 9.09 3.82
CA LEU A 29 2.95 9.73 4.72
C LEU A 29 2.69 11.23 4.87
N GLY A 30 2.37 11.94 3.79
CA GLY A 30 2.05 13.36 3.82
C GLY A 30 0.85 13.66 4.71
N LEU A 31 -0.25 12.93 4.52
CA LEU A 31 -1.47 13.08 5.32
C LEU A 31 -1.24 12.71 6.79
N LYS A 32 -0.50 11.63 7.06
CA LYS A 32 -0.10 11.24 8.42
C LYS A 32 0.71 12.35 9.11
N ARG A 33 1.66 12.97 8.41
CA ARG A 33 2.47 14.10 8.93
C ARG A 33 1.64 15.35 9.20
N LEU A 34 0.56 15.56 8.44
CA LEU A 34 -0.42 16.63 8.71
C LEU A 34 -1.37 16.30 9.89
N GLY A 35 -1.16 15.17 10.58
CA GLY A 35 -1.96 14.77 11.74
C GLY A 35 -3.27 14.07 11.40
N TRP A 36 -3.47 13.63 10.14
CA TRP A 36 -4.67 12.91 9.75
C TRP A 36 -4.62 11.45 10.23
N GLU A 37 -5.80 10.86 10.41
CA GLU A 37 -5.97 9.41 10.48
C GLU A 37 -6.13 8.89 9.05
N VAL A 38 -5.23 8.02 8.62
CA VAL A 38 -5.11 7.61 7.22
C VAL A 38 -5.30 6.10 7.13
N VAL A 39 -6.16 5.67 6.22
CA VAL A 39 -6.39 4.26 5.87
C VAL A 39 -6.03 4.07 4.41
N TYR A 40 -5.32 2.98 4.11
CA TYR A 40 -5.05 2.54 2.74
C TYR A 40 -5.95 1.34 2.41
N ILE A 41 -6.49 1.29 1.19
CA ILE A 41 -7.29 0.17 0.70
C ILE A 41 -6.89 -0.20 -0.73
N GLU A 42 -6.79 -1.51 -1.02
CA GLU A 42 -6.66 -2.00 -2.39
C GLU A 42 -8.03 -1.97 -3.09
N ASP A 43 -8.16 -1.26 -4.21
CA ASP A 43 -9.45 -1.05 -4.91
C ASP A 43 -9.45 -1.43 -6.39
N SER A 44 -8.36 -2.00 -6.91
CA SER A 44 -8.15 -2.14 -8.36
C SER A 44 -8.71 -3.41 -9.00
N ALA A 45 -9.26 -4.34 -8.22
CA ALA A 45 -9.64 -5.70 -8.68
C ALA A 45 -8.53 -6.43 -9.47
N ARG A 46 -7.28 -5.99 -9.31
CA ARG A 46 -6.13 -6.44 -10.09
C ARG A 46 -5.59 -7.75 -9.52
N HIS A 47 -5.18 -8.65 -10.40
CA HIS A 47 -4.38 -9.80 -10.01
C HIS A 47 -3.02 -9.32 -9.46
N PRO A 48 -2.57 -9.83 -8.31
CA PRO A 48 -1.25 -9.52 -7.76
C PRO A 48 -0.13 -9.79 -8.78
N TYR A 49 0.92 -8.99 -8.71
CA TYR A 49 2.11 -9.12 -9.54
C TYR A 49 3.36 -9.20 -8.66
N ASN A 50 4.28 -10.12 -8.99
CA ASN A 50 5.57 -10.22 -8.34
C ASN A 50 6.64 -9.56 -9.23
N ALA A 51 7.18 -8.43 -8.78
CA ALA A 51 8.15 -7.67 -9.56
C ALA A 51 9.55 -8.32 -9.64
N VAL A 52 9.79 -9.39 -8.88
CA VAL A 52 11.05 -10.14 -8.86
C VAL A 52 10.96 -11.39 -9.73
N SER A 53 9.89 -12.18 -9.61
CA SER A 53 9.70 -13.41 -10.41
C SER A 53 8.95 -13.19 -11.72
N PHE A 54 8.36 -12.01 -11.91
CA PHE A 54 7.49 -11.66 -13.05
C PHE A 54 6.19 -12.48 -13.14
N GLU A 55 5.84 -13.22 -12.09
CA GLU A 55 4.59 -13.97 -12.00
C GLU A 55 3.41 -13.05 -11.67
N SER A 56 2.21 -13.47 -12.08
CA SER A 56 0.95 -12.79 -11.77
C SER A 56 -0.08 -13.78 -11.21
N GLY A 57 -1.13 -13.27 -10.58
CA GLY A 57 -2.22 -14.07 -10.03
C GLY A 57 -1.89 -14.63 -8.65
N GLU A 58 -2.39 -15.83 -8.34
CA GLU A 58 -2.27 -16.43 -7.01
C GLU A 58 -0.83 -16.63 -6.56
N ALA A 59 0.07 -17.03 -7.49
CA ALA A 59 1.49 -17.21 -7.21
C ALA A 59 2.18 -15.92 -6.70
N ALA A 60 1.65 -14.74 -7.05
CA ALA A 60 2.19 -13.46 -6.63
C ALA A 60 1.61 -12.95 -5.28
N ILE A 61 0.58 -13.59 -4.72
CA ILE A 61 -0.02 -13.19 -3.44
C ILE A 61 1.02 -13.11 -2.30
N PRO A 62 1.92 -14.09 -2.10
CA PRO A 62 2.90 -14.02 -1.01
C PRO A 62 3.81 -12.79 -1.11
N HIS A 63 4.19 -12.41 -2.34
CA HIS A 63 5.02 -11.23 -2.58
C HIS A 63 4.27 -9.92 -2.29
N ALA A 64 3.03 -9.80 -2.79
CA ALA A 64 2.15 -8.66 -2.51
C ALA A 64 1.97 -8.47 -1.00
N VAL A 65 1.75 -9.57 -0.27
CA VAL A 65 1.61 -9.55 1.19
C VAL A 65 2.91 -9.10 1.87
N ALA A 66 4.04 -9.68 1.47
CA ALA A 66 5.35 -9.36 2.06
C ALA A 66 5.72 -7.88 1.88
N VAL A 67 5.54 -7.32 0.68
CA VAL A 67 5.86 -5.92 0.37
C VAL A 67 4.99 -4.98 1.20
N THR A 68 3.69 -5.23 1.25
CA THR A 68 2.75 -4.40 2.01
C THR A 68 3.11 -4.39 3.50
N LYS A 69 3.64 -5.50 4.03
CA LYS A 69 3.95 -5.68 5.44
C LYS A 69 5.21 -4.92 5.78
N ALA A 70 6.23 -5.09 4.94
CA ALA A 70 7.46 -4.33 5.03
C ALA A 70 7.19 -2.81 4.96
N LEU A 71 6.30 -2.34 4.08
CA LEU A 71 5.92 -0.93 3.99
C LEU A 71 5.17 -0.46 5.25
N ALA A 72 4.21 -1.23 5.72
CA ALA A 72 3.45 -0.91 6.93
C ALA A 72 4.38 -0.79 8.15
N GLU A 73 5.25 -1.78 8.37
CA GLU A 73 6.23 -1.79 9.44
C GLU A 73 7.21 -0.61 9.32
N ARG A 74 7.80 -0.41 8.13
CA ARG A 74 8.78 0.67 7.89
C ARG A 74 8.22 2.06 8.17
N PHE A 75 6.94 2.28 7.90
CA PHE A 75 6.32 3.60 8.02
C PHE A 75 5.35 3.73 9.21
N GLY A 76 5.29 2.71 10.06
CA GLY A 76 4.47 2.68 11.27
C GLY A 76 2.97 2.76 10.97
N PHE A 77 2.49 2.01 9.97
CA PHE A 77 1.09 1.73 9.76
C PHE A 77 0.73 0.38 10.38
N ARG A 78 -0.46 0.29 10.97
CA ARG A 78 -0.99 -0.98 11.47
C ARG A 78 -1.64 -1.73 10.30
N TRP A 79 -1.29 -2.99 10.13
CA TRP A 79 -1.99 -3.95 9.27
C TRP A 79 -3.03 -4.70 10.13
N ALA A 80 -4.26 -4.86 9.64
CA ALA A 80 -5.26 -5.81 10.16
C ALA A 80 -5.74 -6.75 9.05
#